data_AF-M1DBB1-F1
#
_entry.id   AF-M1DBB1-F1
#
_cell.length_a   1.000
_cell.length_b   1.000
_cell.length_c   1.000
_cell.angle_alpha   90.00
_cell.angle_beta   90.00
_cell.angle_gamma   90.00
#
_symmetry.space_group_name_H-M   'P 1'
#
loop_
_entity.id
_entity.type
_entity.pdbx_description
1 polymer ?
#
loop_
_entity_poly.entity_id
_entity_poly.type
_entity_poly.pdbx_seq_one_letter_code
_entity_poly.pdbx_strand_id
1 'polypeptide(L)'
;MAAEPLMETIKEQFILQTELKGGVKLTHYNPKHLYINLNNEYDHATVLSKAKMYVESQLMRFLVWTPTFKPEEETHLAPVWVILGEVPWHCYCAEVLNPLLSTIGYDEDENGERKWLSIQYEGVHDYCNYCKHHGRDYNACEVKGRDEEAKRVKEQEEKMNNKNSEDDQANKSIKEQPLEQREHNKKMDEETRTQEQWQTQKRKGWKNNQQTQQTQKTQQAQQYNRD
;
A
#
# COMPACT_ATOMS: atom_id res chain seq x y z
N MET A 1 45.70 -3.05 -28.10
CA MET A 1 45.05 -2.62 -26.86
C MET A 1 44.95 -1.11 -26.95
N ALA A 2 43.75 -0.54 -26.92
CA ALA A 2 43.59 0.91 -26.84
C ALA A 2 44.14 1.37 -25.48
N ALA A 3 44.93 2.44 -25.48
CA ALA A 3 45.42 3.04 -24.24
C ALA A 3 44.23 3.67 -23.49
N GLU A 4 44.25 3.61 -22.16
CA GLU A 4 43.25 4.30 -21.34
C GLU A 4 43.42 5.82 -21.53
N PRO A 5 42.33 6.57 -21.81
CA PRO A 5 42.39 8.00 -22.04
C PRO A 5 42.81 8.72 -20.76
N LEU A 6 43.57 9.81 -20.92
CA LEU A 6 43.99 10.63 -19.80
C LEU A 6 42.77 11.30 -19.14
N MET A 7 42.79 11.40 -17.81
CA MET A 7 41.74 12.05 -17.01
C MET A 7 41.41 13.47 -17.49
N GLU A 8 42.42 14.20 -17.96
CA GLU A 8 42.29 15.54 -18.52
C GLU A 8 41.47 15.53 -19.81
N THR A 9 41.80 14.63 -20.74
CA THR A 9 41.01 14.44 -21.97
C THR A 9 39.56 14.07 -21.66
N ILE A 10 39.34 13.15 -20.71
CA ILE A 10 37.99 12.74 -20.31
C ILE A 10 37.20 13.95 -19.80
N LYS A 11 37.81 14.77 -18.94
CA LYS A 11 37.18 15.99 -18.39
C LYS A 11 36.83 16.99 -19.49
N GLU A 12 37.76 17.28 -20.39
CA GLU A 12 37.53 18.24 -21.49
C GLU A 12 36.43 17.77 -22.42
N GLN A 13 36.49 16.51 -22.88
CA GLN A 13 35.46 15.95 -23.78
C GLN A 13 34.11 15.82 -23.09
N PHE A 14 34.08 15.45 -21.80
CA PHE A 14 32.85 15.40 -21.03
C PHE A 14 32.18 16.76 -20.96
N ILE A 15 32.91 17.82 -20.56
CA ILE A 15 32.37 19.18 -20.45
C ILE A 15 31.89 19.69 -21.82
N LEU A 16 32.70 19.50 -22.87
CA LEU A 16 32.35 19.92 -24.23
C LEU A 16 31.11 19.22 -24.77
N GLN A 17 30.99 17.91 -24.55
CA GLN A 17 29.86 17.15 -25.10
C GLN A 17 28.59 17.28 -24.26
N THR A 18 28.67 17.57 -22.96
CA THR A 18 27.49 17.62 -22.08
C THR A 18 26.90 19.02 -21.91
N GLU A 19 27.62 20.08 -22.29
CA GLU A 19 27.15 21.47 -22.25
C GLU A 19 26.56 21.87 -20.88
N LEU A 20 27.25 21.50 -19.80
CA LEU A 20 26.77 21.70 -18.44
C LEU A 20 26.66 23.18 -18.08
N LYS A 21 25.62 23.51 -17.32
CA LYS A 21 25.41 24.88 -16.83
C LYS A 21 26.13 25.14 -15.50
N GLY A 22 26.28 24.09 -14.70
CA GLY A 22 26.91 24.09 -13.39
C GLY A 22 28.37 23.65 -13.42
N GLY A 23 28.95 23.58 -12.23
CA GLY A 23 30.29 23.06 -12.01
C GLY A 23 30.28 21.54 -11.91
N VAL A 24 31.30 20.90 -12.50
CA VAL A 24 31.52 19.47 -12.39
C VAL A 24 32.83 19.14 -11.70
N LYS A 25 32.81 18.12 -10.84
CA LYS A 25 34.00 17.52 -10.25
C LYS A 25 34.09 16.05 -10.66
N LEU A 26 35.07 15.73 -11.50
CA LEU A 26 35.41 14.35 -11.87
C LEU A 26 36.56 13.84 -11.00
N THR A 27 36.36 12.69 -10.36
CA THR A 27 37.38 12.02 -9.54
C THR A 27 37.53 10.56 -9.94
N HIS A 28 38.76 10.06 -9.95
CA HIS A 28 39.06 8.67 -10.24
C HIS A 28 38.52 7.74 -9.14
N TYR A 29 37.83 6.66 -9.52
CA TYR A 29 37.43 5.59 -8.60
C TYR A 29 38.30 4.35 -8.78
N ASN A 30 38.29 3.79 -9.99
CA ASN A 30 39.15 2.67 -10.40
C ASN A 30 39.52 2.83 -11.89
N PRO A 31 40.42 1.99 -12.46
CA PRO A 31 40.89 2.17 -13.84
C PRO A 31 39.78 2.23 -14.90
N LYS A 32 38.62 1.64 -14.63
CA LYS A 32 37.47 1.59 -15.55
C LYS A 32 36.33 2.55 -15.19
N HIS A 33 36.37 3.18 -14.02
CA HIS A 33 35.24 3.92 -13.46
C HIS A 33 35.66 5.24 -12.83
N LEU A 34 34.81 6.25 -13.04
CA LEU A 34 34.99 7.61 -12.55
C LEU A 34 33.75 8.03 -11.76
N TYR A 35 33.96 8.83 -10.72
CA TYR A 35 32.87 9.56 -10.07
C TYR A 35 32.70 10.92 -10.73
N ILE A 36 31.44 11.25 -11.03
CA ILE A 36 31.03 12.54 -11.58
C ILE A 36 30.11 13.19 -10.56
N ASN A 37 30.55 14.30 -9.98
CA ASN A 37 29.74 15.09 -9.06
C ASN A 37 29.31 16.38 -9.76
N LEU A 38 27.99 16.53 -9.94
CA LEU A 38 27.35 17.68 -10.56
C LEU A 38 26.66 18.51 -9.47
N ASN A 39 26.88 19.82 -9.48
CA ASN A 39 26.33 20.73 -8.48
C ASN A 39 24.94 21.28 -8.82
N ASN A 40 24.36 20.88 -9.97
CA ASN A 40 23.11 21.39 -10.51
C ASN A 40 22.20 20.24 -10.93
N GLU A 41 20.94 20.26 -10.48
CA GLU A 41 19.95 19.21 -10.76
C GLU A 41 19.62 19.08 -12.25
N TYR A 42 19.56 20.19 -12.99
CA TYR A 42 19.31 20.16 -14.43
C TYR A 42 20.40 19.40 -15.21
N ASP A 43 21.64 19.51 -14.74
CA ASP A 43 22.78 18.85 -15.36
C ASP A 43 22.77 17.34 -15.09
N HIS A 44 22.24 16.89 -13.94
CA HIS A 44 22.01 15.45 -13.69
C HIS A 44 21.11 14.85 -14.75
N ALA A 45 19.95 15.47 -15.03
CA ALA A 45 19.04 15.01 -16.07
C ALA A 45 19.68 15.04 -17.48
N THR A 46 20.49 16.05 -17.75
CA THR A 46 21.19 16.20 -19.05
C THR A 46 22.22 15.09 -19.26
N VAL A 47 23.02 14.76 -18.25
CA VAL A 47 24.03 13.69 -18.33
C VAL A 47 23.37 12.32 -18.40
N LEU A 48 22.35 12.07 -17.59
CA LEU A 48 21.63 10.80 -17.59
C LEU A 48 20.88 10.54 -18.89
N SER A 49 20.29 11.57 -19.50
CA SER A 49 19.58 11.42 -20.78
C SER A 49 20.49 11.07 -21.96
N LYS A 50 21.78 11.43 -21.90
CA LYS A 50 22.78 11.00 -22.90
C LYS A 50 23.10 9.51 -22.82
N ALA A 51 22.96 8.88 -21.66
CA ALA A 51 23.20 7.47 -21.33
C ALA A 51 24.63 6.93 -21.59
N LYS A 52 25.25 7.30 -22.71
CA LYS A 52 26.59 6.91 -23.14
C LYS A 52 27.23 8.01 -24.00
N MET A 53 28.56 8.07 -23.99
CA MET A 53 29.33 8.97 -24.84
C MET A 53 30.63 8.30 -25.30
N TYR A 54 31.25 8.82 -26.35
CA TYR A 54 32.58 8.37 -26.78
C TYR A 54 33.64 9.36 -26.32
N VAL A 55 34.71 8.81 -25.72
CA VAL A 55 35.92 9.54 -25.35
C VAL A 55 37.12 8.81 -25.98
N GLU A 56 37.85 9.49 -26.86
CA GLU A 56 38.98 8.90 -27.63
C GLU A 56 38.65 7.54 -28.29
N SER A 57 37.45 7.41 -28.84
CA SER A 57 36.93 6.16 -29.44
C SER A 57 36.61 5.04 -28.44
N GLN A 58 36.68 5.31 -27.14
CA GLN A 58 36.26 4.41 -26.07
C GLN A 58 34.87 4.80 -25.57
N LEU A 59 33.99 3.80 -25.41
CA LEU A 59 32.63 4.03 -24.94
C LEU A 59 32.62 4.22 -23.43
N MET A 60 32.15 5.38 -22.99
CA MET A 60 31.87 5.70 -21.58
C MET A 60 30.36 5.63 -21.36
N ARG A 61 29.92 4.88 -20.34
CA ARG A 61 28.51 4.78 -19.94
C ARG A 61 28.28 5.55 -18.63
N PHE A 62 27.12 6.19 -18.51
CA PHE A 62 26.72 6.86 -17.27
C PHE A 62 25.85 5.92 -16.44
N LEU A 63 26.18 5.81 -15.15
CA LEU A 63 25.44 5.00 -14.18
C LEU A 63 25.08 5.89 -12.98
N VAL A 64 23.87 5.70 -12.46
CA VAL A 64 23.41 6.41 -11.25
C VAL A 64 24.04 5.75 -10.03
N TRP A 65 24.64 6.56 -9.16
CA TRP A 65 25.16 6.06 -7.89
C TRP A 65 24.03 5.82 -6.90
N THR A 66 24.07 4.66 -6.23
CA THR A 66 23.20 4.29 -5.11
C THR A 66 24.05 3.73 -3.97
N PRO A 67 23.57 3.72 -2.71
CA PRO A 67 24.35 3.18 -1.58
C PRO A 67 24.75 1.69 -1.75
N THR A 68 23.99 0.94 -2.54
CA THR A 68 24.24 -0.46 -2.87
C THR A 68 24.89 -0.64 -4.25
N PHE A 69 25.34 0.44 -4.89
CA PHE A 69 25.91 0.43 -6.23
C PHE A 69 27.23 -0.34 -6.26
N LYS A 70 27.36 -1.24 -7.22
CA LYS A 70 28.59 -1.99 -7.51
C LYS A 70 28.97 -1.74 -8.97
N PRO A 71 30.10 -1.09 -9.25
CA PRO A 71 30.50 -0.75 -10.61
C PRO A 71 30.80 -1.97 -11.49
N GLU A 72 31.19 -3.09 -10.90
CA GLU A 72 31.47 -4.34 -11.63
C GLU A 72 30.21 -5.10 -12.05
N GLU A 73 29.06 -4.78 -11.45
CA GLU A 73 27.76 -5.37 -11.77
C GLU A 73 26.95 -4.37 -12.59
N GLU A 74 26.42 -4.75 -13.76
CA GLU A 74 25.48 -3.88 -14.47
C GLU A 74 24.27 -3.62 -13.57
N THR A 75 23.93 -2.36 -13.35
CA THR A 75 22.66 -2.00 -12.71
C THR A 75 21.53 -2.45 -13.61
N HIS A 76 20.94 -3.60 -13.30
CA HIS A 76 19.72 -4.14 -13.94
C HIS A 76 18.47 -3.28 -13.68
N LEU A 77 18.62 -2.12 -13.04
CA LEU A 77 17.54 -1.22 -12.65
C LEU A 77 17.70 0.08 -13.45
N ALA A 78 16.81 0.29 -14.41
CA ALA A 78 16.62 1.58 -15.05
C ALA A 78 15.48 2.32 -14.34
N PRO A 79 15.73 3.45 -13.65
CA PRO A 79 14.67 4.20 -13.01
C PRO A 79 13.79 4.86 -14.09
N VAL A 80 12.51 4.50 -14.12
CA VAL A 80 11.50 5.10 -15.01
C VAL A 80 10.51 5.87 -14.15
N TRP A 81 10.44 7.18 -14.36
CA TRP A 81 9.43 8.03 -13.72
C TRP A 81 8.17 8.07 -14.59
N VAL A 82 7.08 7.46 -14.11
CA VAL A 82 5.78 7.49 -14.80
C VAL A 82 4.83 8.40 -14.04
N ILE A 83 4.33 9.44 -14.73
CA ILE A 83 3.29 10.30 -14.19
C ILE A 83 1.94 9.79 -14.72
N LEU A 84 1.13 9.21 -13.85
CA LEU A 84 -0.25 8.85 -14.16
C LEU A 84 -1.16 10.04 -13.84
N GLY A 85 -1.62 10.73 -14.88
CA GLY A 85 -2.59 11.82 -14.74
C GLY A 85 -3.99 11.29 -14.45
N GLU A 86 -4.74 12.01 -13.60
CA GLU A 86 -6.18 11.83 -13.37
C GLU A 86 -6.61 10.45 -12.80
N VAL A 87 -5.68 9.64 -12.31
CA VAL A 87 -6.01 8.37 -11.67
C VAL A 87 -6.63 8.63 -10.30
N PRO A 88 -7.82 8.09 -9.99
CA PRO A 88 -8.37 8.19 -8.65
C PRO A 88 -7.42 7.60 -7.61
N TRP A 89 -7.34 8.23 -6.44
CA TRP A 89 -6.40 7.84 -5.38
C TRP A 89 -6.48 6.35 -4.98
N HIS A 90 -7.67 5.75 -5.03
CA HIS A 90 -7.89 4.33 -4.71
C HIS A 90 -7.38 3.35 -5.77
N CYS A 91 -6.88 3.85 -6.90
CA CYS A 91 -6.24 3.08 -7.97
C CYS A 91 -4.70 3.13 -7.90
N TYR A 92 -4.11 3.86 -6.94
CA TYR A 92 -2.67 3.83 -6.66
C TYR A 92 -2.31 2.63 -5.77
N CYS A 93 -2.58 1.42 -6.26
CA CYS A 93 -2.17 0.19 -5.62
C CYS A 93 -1.52 -0.75 -6.65
N ALA A 94 -0.61 -1.62 -6.19
CA ALA A 94 0.15 -2.51 -7.07
C ALA A 94 -0.74 -3.38 -7.97
N GLU A 95 -1.92 -3.80 -7.49
CA GLU A 95 -2.89 -4.60 -8.26
C GLU A 95 -3.38 -3.91 -9.53
N VAL A 96 -3.51 -2.57 -9.50
CA VAL A 96 -3.99 -1.77 -10.64
C VAL A 96 -2.80 -1.22 -11.44
N LEU A 97 -1.72 -0.83 -10.78
CA LEU A 97 -0.53 -0.29 -11.43
C LEU A 97 0.20 -1.35 -12.26
N ASN A 98 0.24 -2.61 -11.81
CA ASN A 98 0.94 -3.70 -12.51
C ASN A 98 0.42 -3.90 -13.94
N PRO A 99 -0.88 -4.12 -14.20
CA PRO A 99 -1.37 -4.27 -15.57
C PRO A 99 -1.24 -2.99 -16.41
N LEU A 100 -1.33 -1.80 -15.79
CA LEU A 100 -1.20 -0.54 -16.52
C LEU A 100 0.24 -0.33 -17.00
N LEU A 101 1.20 -0.60 -16.14
CA LEU A 101 2.62 -0.38 -16.41
C LEU A 101 3.31 -1.62 -16.97
N SER A 102 2.63 -2.76 -17.10
CA SER A 102 3.19 -3.97 -17.74
C SER A 102 3.49 -3.79 -19.22
N THR A 103 3.15 -2.67 -19.83
CA THR A 103 3.58 -2.33 -21.20
C THR A 103 4.96 -1.67 -21.22
N ILE A 104 5.46 -1.25 -20.06
CA ILE A 104 6.75 -0.64 -19.84
C ILE A 104 7.73 -1.72 -19.37
N GLY A 105 9.00 -1.62 -19.77
CA GLY A 105 10.05 -2.51 -19.26
C GLY A 105 10.38 -3.71 -20.12
N TYR A 106 10.31 -3.59 -21.45
CA TYR A 106 11.06 -4.50 -22.32
C TYR A 106 12.49 -3.98 -22.46
N ASP A 107 13.47 -4.88 -22.32
CA ASP A 107 14.85 -4.64 -22.71
C ASP A 107 15.16 -5.52 -23.92
N GLU A 108 15.87 -4.96 -24.91
CA GLU A 108 16.36 -5.71 -26.07
C GLU A 108 17.83 -6.04 -25.80
N ASP A 109 18.16 -7.33 -25.74
CA ASP A 109 19.55 -7.75 -25.56
C ASP A 109 20.38 -7.53 -26.84
N GLU A 110 21.69 -7.79 -26.77
CA GLU A 110 22.59 -7.66 -27.93
C GLU A 110 22.22 -8.57 -29.12
N ASN A 111 21.38 -9.59 -28.89
CA ASN A 111 20.89 -10.53 -29.89
C ASN A 111 19.52 -10.10 -30.47
N GLY A 112 18.94 -9.01 -29.96
CA GLY A 112 17.60 -8.53 -30.31
C GLY A 112 16.46 -9.30 -29.64
N GLU A 113 16.74 -10.14 -28.65
CA GLU A 113 15.72 -10.81 -27.85
C GLU A 113 15.12 -9.84 -26.81
N ARG A 114 13.79 -9.76 -26.79
CA ARG A 114 13.06 -8.94 -25.82
C ARG A 114 12.85 -9.70 -24.53
N LYS A 115 13.32 -9.13 -23.43
CA LYS A 115 13.11 -9.66 -22.08
C LYS A 115 12.26 -8.70 -21.26
N TRP A 116 11.31 -9.27 -20.50
CA TRP A 116 10.55 -8.53 -19.50
C TRP A 116 11.44 -8.20 -18.30
N LEU A 117 11.55 -6.92 -17.98
CA LEU A 117 12.15 -6.44 -16.75
C LEU A 117 11.13 -6.49 -15.61
N SER A 118 11.59 -6.86 -14.42
CA SER A 118 10.78 -6.78 -13.21
C SER A 118 10.61 -5.32 -12.80
N ILE A 119 9.38 -4.83 -12.75
CA ILE A 119 9.06 -3.47 -12.30
C ILE A 119 8.98 -3.47 -10.77
N GLN A 120 9.82 -2.66 -10.13
CA GLN A 120 9.72 -2.34 -8.72
C GLN A 120 9.17 -0.93 -8.55
N TYR A 121 8.17 -0.78 -7.70
CA TYR A 121 7.55 0.50 -7.42
C TYR A 121 8.17 1.12 -6.17
N GLU A 122 8.51 2.39 -6.25
CA GLU A 122 8.91 3.18 -5.10
C GLU A 122 7.72 4.05 -4.64
N GLY A 123 7.44 4.08 -3.33
CA GLY A 123 6.41 4.96 -2.77
C GLY A 123 4.94 4.55 -2.96
N VAL A 124 4.66 3.33 -3.44
CA VAL A 124 3.28 2.81 -3.50
C VAL A 124 2.84 2.39 -2.10
N HIS A 125 1.90 3.13 -1.52
CA HIS A 125 1.32 2.79 -0.22
C HIS A 125 0.40 1.57 -0.33
N ASP A 126 0.42 0.72 0.69
CA ASP A 126 -0.54 -0.37 0.81
C ASP A 126 -1.97 0.16 0.79
N TYR A 127 -2.86 -0.59 0.14
CA TYR A 127 -4.28 -0.29 0.07
C TYR A 127 -5.09 -1.54 0.44
N CYS A 128 -5.99 -1.37 1.41
CA CYS A 128 -6.82 -2.47 1.85
C CYS A 128 -8.13 -2.53 1.06
N ASN A 129 -8.30 -3.57 0.24
CA ASN A 129 -9.53 -3.79 -0.53
C ASN A 129 -10.78 -4.06 0.33
N TYR A 130 -10.62 -4.42 1.60
CA TYR A 130 -11.73 -4.67 2.52
C TYR A 130 -12.30 -3.37 3.09
N CYS A 131 -11.45 -2.59 3.77
CA CYS A 131 -11.87 -1.37 4.46
C CYS A 131 -11.68 -0.10 3.62
N LYS A 132 -11.09 -0.19 2.42
CA LYS A 132 -10.87 0.92 1.48
C LYS A 132 -10.00 2.06 2.05
N HIS A 133 -8.96 1.71 2.82
CA HIS A 133 -8.03 2.66 3.44
C HIS A 133 -6.58 2.35 3.08
N HIS A 134 -5.75 3.40 3.10
CA HIS A 134 -4.30 3.31 2.90
C HIS A 134 -3.53 2.87 4.16
N GLY A 135 -2.28 2.46 3.93
CA GLY A 135 -1.26 2.18 4.96
C GLY A 135 -1.34 0.77 5.54
N ARG A 136 -2.16 -0.10 4.96
CA ARG A 136 -2.26 -1.53 5.32
C ARG A 136 -2.84 -2.32 4.16
N ASP A 137 -2.47 -3.59 4.06
CA ASP A 137 -2.97 -4.50 3.06
C ASP A 137 -4.27 -5.22 3.53
N TYR A 138 -4.71 -6.22 2.76
CA TYR A 138 -5.87 -7.04 3.11
C TYR A 138 -5.68 -7.88 4.39
N ASN A 139 -4.44 -8.29 4.69
CA ASN A 139 -4.14 -9.20 5.79
C ASN A 139 -3.96 -8.46 7.12
N ALA A 140 -3.38 -7.26 7.08
CA ALA A 140 -3.22 -6.35 8.22
C ALA A 140 -4.48 -5.52 8.53
N CYS A 141 -5.64 -5.87 7.96
CA CYS A 141 -6.87 -5.13 8.13
C CYS A 141 -7.59 -5.46 9.46
N GLU A 142 -7.54 -4.53 10.42
CA GLU A 142 -8.26 -4.70 11.69
C GLU A 142 -9.78 -4.84 11.55
N VAL A 143 -10.39 -4.11 10.61
CA VAL A 143 -11.85 -4.18 10.38
C VAL A 143 -12.25 -5.58 9.96
N LYS A 144 -11.48 -6.15 9.02
CA LYS A 144 -11.66 -7.53 8.57
C LYS A 144 -11.44 -8.52 9.72
N GLY A 145 -10.37 -8.33 10.51
CA GLY A 145 -10.08 -9.17 11.66
C GLY A 145 -11.25 -9.22 12.65
N ARG A 146 -11.83 -8.07 12.99
CA ARG A 146 -13.02 -7.98 13.86
C ARG A 146 -14.24 -8.69 13.27
N ASP A 147 -14.49 -8.54 11.97
CA ASP A 147 -15.66 -9.14 11.32
C ASP A 147 -15.51 -10.66 11.18
N GLU A 148 -14.31 -11.17 10.91
CA GLU A 148 -14.00 -12.59 10.91
C GLU A 148 -14.13 -13.21 12.30
N GLU A 149 -13.65 -12.52 13.34
CA GLU A 149 -13.81 -12.96 14.73
C GLU A 149 -15.29 -13.01 15.14
N ALA A 150 -16.06 -11.96 14.84
CA ALA A 150 -17.49 -11.93 15.11
C ALA A 150 -18.25 -13.05 14.39
N LYS A 151 -17.83 -13.40 13.17
CA LYS A 151 -18.39 -14.54 12.43
C LYS A 151 -18.07 -15.87 13.12
N ARG A 152 -16.82 -16.06 13.56
CA ARG A 152 -16.39 -17.27 14.30
C ARG A 152 -17.17 -17.45 15.61
N VAL A 153 -17.41 -16.35 16.35
CA VAL A 153 -18.21 -16.38 17.58
C VAL A 153 -19.64 -16.82 17.29
N LYS A 154 -20.30 -16.24 16.28
CA LYS A 154 -21.67 -16.65 15.87
C LYS A 154 -21.75 -18.12 15.45
N GLU A 155 -20.80 -18.58 14.65
CA GLU A 155 -20.75 -19.98 14.21
C GLU A 155 -20.53 -20.95 15.39
N GLN A 156 -19.82 -20.54 16.44
CA GLN A 156 -19.66 -21.34 17.65
C GLN A 156 -20.92 -21.37 18.52
N GLU A 157 -21.60 -20.23 18.67
CA GLU A 157 -22.88 -20.12 19.38
C GLU A 157 -23.97 -21.00 18.71
N GLU A 158 -24.07 -20.97 17.39
CA GLU A 158 -25.00 -21.82 16.62
C GLU A 158 -24.70 -23.32 16.81
N LYS A 159 -23.42 -23.71 16.82
CA LYS A 159 -23.02 -25.10 17.06
C LYS A 159 -23.33 -25.56 18.49
N MET A 160 -23.21 -24.68 19.49
CA MET A 160 -23.59 -25.00 20.87
C MET A 160 -25.11 -25.10 21.04
N ASN A 161 -25.87 -24.20 20.42
CA ASN A 161 -27.33 -24.26 20.46
C ASN A 161 -27.89 -25.51 19.78
N ASN A 162 -27.32 -25.94 18.65
CA ASN A 162 -27.77 -27.16 17.96
C ASN A 162 -27.48 -28.44 18.78
N LYS A 163 -26.35 -28.52 19.49
CA LYS A 163 -26.04 -29.67 20.36
C LYS A 163 -27.00 -29.76 21.56
N ASN A 164 -27.33 -28.63 22.17
CA ASN A 164 -28.26 -28.59 23.30
C ASN A 164 -29.68 -29.06 22.90
N SER A 165 -30.10 -28.85 21.66
CA SER A 165 -31.38 -29.35 21.15
C SER A 165 -31.40 -30.85 20.80
N GLU A 166 -30.25 -31.49 20.60
CA GLU A 166 -30.16 -32.95 20.38
C GLU A 166 -30.11 -33.72 21.72
N ASP A 167 -29.49 -33.16 22.75
CA ASP A 167 -29.44 -33.75 24.11
C ASP A 167 -30.81 -33.70 24.83
N ASP A 168 -31.67 -32.73 24.52
CA ASP A 168 -33.04 -32.63 25.07
C ASP A 168 -34.02 -33.70 24.52
N GLN A 169 -33.68 -34.40 23.43
CA GLN A 169 -34.48 -35.55 22.95
C GLN A 169 -34.05 -36.90 23.56
N ALA A 170 -32.86 -36.99 24.16
CA ALA A 170 -32.41 -38.20 24.85
C ALA A 170 -32.99 -38.35 26.26
N ASN A 171 -33.54 -37.28 26.86
CA ASN A 171 -34.08 -37.29 28.22
C ASN A 171 -35.63 -37.30 28.30
N LYS A 172 -36.30 -37.71 27.22
CA LYS A 172 -37.74 -38.05 27.20
C LYS A 172 -37.96 -39.55 27.24
N SER A 173 -37.54 -40.18 28.34
CA SER A 173 -38.15 -41.44 28.76
C SER A 173 -37.96 -41.62 30.27
N ILE A 174 -39.08 -41.85 30.97
CA ILE A 174 -39.22 -42.18 32.41
C ILE A 174 -39.16 -40.93 33.33
N LYS A 175 -40.19 -40.48 34.07
CA LYS A 175 -41.46 -41.05 34.56
C LYS A 175 -42.42 -39.92 35.03
N GLU A 176 -43.72 -40.23 35.06
CA GLU A 176 -44.83 -39.40 35.53
C GLU A 176 -44.86 -39.18 37.07
N GLN A 177 -45.07 -37.90 37.47
CA GLN A 177 -45.95 -37.33 38.54
C GLN A 177 -45.78 -37.73 40.04
N PRO A 178 -46.17 -36.87 41.03
CA PRO A 178 -47.31 -35.93 41.03
C PRO A 178 -47.12 -34.50 41.60
N LEU A 179 -48.17 -33.70 41.33
CA LEU A 179 -48.47 -32.34 41.75
C LEU A 179 -48.32 -32.10 43.26
N GLU A 180 -47.56 -31.06 43.64
CA GLU A 180 -48.00 -29.97 44.52
C GLU A 180 -46.89 -28.91 44.61
N GLN A 181 -47.24 -27.66 44.94
CA GLN A 181 -46.37 -26.48 45.05
C GLN A 181 -46.07 -25.74 43.74
N ARG A 182 -47.15 -25.43 43.01
CA ARG A 182 -47.14 -24.45 41.93
C ARG A 182 -47.71 -23.11 42.42
N GLU A 183 -47.09 -22.45 43.40
CA GLU A 183 -47.57 -21.11 43.83
C GLU A 183 -46.54 -20.26 44.60
N HIS A 184 -45.31 -20.08 44.07
CA HIS A 184 -44.48 -18.94 44.51
C HIS A 184 -43.50 -18.32 43.50
N ASN A 185 -43.19 -18.95 42.36
CA ASN A 185 -42.18 -18.42 41.43
C ASN A 185 -42.74 -17.67 40.21
N LYS A 186 -43.93 -17.05 40.31
CA LYS A 186 -44.50 -16.24 39.20
C LYS A 186 -44.32 -14.73 39.31
N LYS A 187 -43.60 -14.23 40.32
CA LYS A 187 -43.42 -12.77 40.53
C LYS A 187 -42.02 -12.20 40.25
N MET A 188 -41.02 -13.03 39.94
CA MET A 188 -39.65 -12.53 39.64
C MET A 188 -39.29 -12.40 38.15
N ASP A 189 -40.09 -12.96 37.23
CA ASP A 189 -39.74 -12.98 35.81
C ASP A 189 -40.35 -11.82 34.99
N GLU A 190 -41.32 -11.09 35.57
CA GLU A 190 -42.03 -10.01 34.86
C GLU A 190 -41.42 -8.61 35.07
N GLU A 191 -40.73 -8.39 36.21
CA GLU A 191 -39.95 -7.16 36.46
C GLU A 191 -38.61 -7.15 35.71
N THR A 192 -37.96 -8.31 35.56
CA THR A 192 -36.65 -8.41 34.89
C THR A 192 -36.77 -8.17 33.38
N ARG A 193 -37.87 -8.62 32.77
CA ARG A 193 -38.12 -8.50 31.32
C ARG A 193 -38.50 -7.08 30.88
N THR A 194 -39.11 -6.29 31.75
CA THR A 194 -39.44 -4.87 31.48
C THR A 194 -38.22 -3.95 31.63
N GLN A 195 -37.23 -4.29 32.46
CA GLN A 195 -36.01 -3.50 32.63
C GLN A 195 -35.05 -3.63 31.44
N GLU A 196 -34.91 -4.83 30.85
CA GLU A 196 -34.08 -5.05 29.65
C GLU A 196 -34.65 -4.40 28.38
N GLN A 197 -35.98 -4.35 28.25
CA GLN A 197 -36.64 -3.62 27.15
C GLN A 197 -36.46 -2.10 27.25
N TRP A 198 -36.43 -1.52 28.47
CA TRP A 198 -36.16 -0.10 28.67
C TRP A 198 -34.71 0.28 28.32
N GLN A 199 -33.73 -0.60 28.56
CA GLN A 199 -32.33 -0.30 28.24
C GLN A 199 -32.02 -0.40 26.74
N THR A 200 -32.67 -1.30 26.00
CA THR A 200 -32.47 -1.42 24.55
C THR A 200 -33.10 -0.27 23.74
N GLN A 201 -34.17 0.36 24.23
CA GLN A 201 -34.73 1.55 23.58
C GLN A 201 -33.87 2.81 23.78
N LYS A 202 -33.23 2.99 24.95
CA LYS A 202 -32.30 4.13 25.19
C LYS A 202 -31.04 4.08 24.30
N ARG A 203 -30.54 2.88 23.97
CA ARG A 203 -29.37 2.72 23.07
C ARG A 203 -29.64 3.10 21.61
N LYS A 204 -30.88 2.95 21.14
CA LYS A 204 -31.27 3.35 19.77
C LYS A 204 -31.49 4.87 19.65
N GLY A 205 -31.97 5.53 20.71
CA GLY A 205 -32.15 6.98 20.73
C GLY A 205 -30.84 7.79 20.71
N TRP A 206 -29.76 7.27 21.30
CA TRP A 206 -28.48 7.99 21.39
C TRP A 206 -27.75 8.09 20.04
N LYS A 207 -27.78 7.03 19.22
CA LYS A 207 -27.15 7.03 17.89
C LYS A 207 -27.77 8.02 16.92
N ASN A 208 -29.09 8.21 17.00
CA ASN A 208 -29.78 9.18 16.13
C ASN A 208 -29.45 10.63 16.51
N ASN A 209 -29.30 10.96 17.81
CA ASN A 209 -29.03 12.33 18.26
C ASN A 209 -27.59 12.80 17.92
N GLN A 210 -26.61 11.88 17.92
CA GLN A 210 -25.24 12.22 17.51
C GLN A 210 -25.14 12.57 16.02
N GLN A 211 -25.94 11.91 15.19
CA GLN A 211 -25.98 12.16 13.75
C GLN A 211 -26.69 13.49 13.44
N THR A 212 -27.76 13.84 14.16
CA THR A 212 -28.47 15.14 13.96
C THR A 212 -27.61 16.35 14.38
N GLN A 213 -26.78 16.23 15.42
CA GLN A 213 -25.89 17.32 15.87
C GLN A 213 -24.71 17.56 14.91
N GLN A 214 -24.22 16.53 14.23
CA GLN A 214 -23.21 16.71 13.17
C GLN A 214 -23.80 17.36 11.92
N THR A 215 -25.03 16.99 11.52
CA THR A 215 -25.67 17.61 10.34
C THR A 215 -26.01 19.08 10.58
N GLN A 216 -26.44 19.48 11.78
CA GLN A 216 -26.70 20.89 12.11
C GLN A 216 -25.40 21.73 12.19
N LYS A 217 -24.29 21.18 12.69
CA LYS A 217 -22.98 21.87 12.70
C LYS A 217 -22.41 22.07 11.29
N THR A 218 -22.60 21.10 10.39
CA THR A 218 -22.16 21.23 8.99
C THR A 218 -23.01 22.24 8.22
N GLN A 219 -24.32 22.33 8.50
CA GLN A 219 -25.20 23.32 7.86
C GLN A 219 -24.94 24.76 8.34
N GLN A 220 -24.65 24.98 9.63
CA GLN A 220 -24.24 26.31 10.13
C GLN A 220 -22.85 26.74 9.63
N ALA A 221 -21.91 25.82 9.48
CA ALA A 221 -20.57 26.12 8.93
C ALA A 221 -20.61 26.46 7.42
N GLN A 222 -21.60 25.95 6.69
CA GLN A 222 -21.81 26.28 5.27
C GLN A 222 -22.53 27.62 5.06
N GLN A 223 -23.30 28.09 6.05
CA GLN A 223 -23.96 29.40 6.00
C GLN A 223 -23.02 30.57 6.35
N TYR A 224 -21.97 30.32 7.14
CA TYR A 224 -20.98 31.36 7.53
C TYR A 224 -19.87 31.60 6.48
N ASN A 225 -19.80 30.79 5.43
CA ASN A 225 -18.82 30.93 4.34
C ASN A 225 -19.45 31.47 3.03
N ARG A 226 -20.60 32.13 3.15
CA ARG A 226 -21.38 32.64 2.02
C ARG A 226 -21.86 34.09 2.23
N ASP A 227 -21.06 34.88 2.95
CA ASP A 227 -21.05 36.34 2.89
C ASP A 227 -19.62 36.80 2.50
#